data_AF-A0A7Y5LYG2-F1
#
_entry.id   AF-A0A7Y5LYG2-F1
#
_cell.length_a   1.000
_cell.length_b   1.000
_cell.length_c   1.000
_cell.angle_alpha   90.00
_cell.angle_beta   90.00
_cell.angle_gamma   90.00
#
_symmetry.space_group_name_H-M   'P 1'
#
loop_
_entity.id
_entity.type
_entity.pdbx_description
1 polymer ?
#
loop_
_entity_poly.entity_id
_entity_poly.type
_entity_poly.pdbx_seq_one_letter_code
_entity_poly.pdbx_strand_id
1 'polypeptide(L)'
;MPAPSPAPATMEEFVDRGFEDHASDAAGVFDRLPSGLPLADTPRRCFLLAHLATHVAGEHLGRWDEGLALLARIGALPSFDPGTNEGRGVRRLEAVLHLCAGRKGEAERLLALA
;
A
#
# COMPACT_ATOMS: atom_id res chain seq x y z
N MET A 1 -30.53 2.65 7.09
CA MET A 1 -29.06 2.51 7.15
C MET A 1 -28.74 1.09 6.73
N PRO A 2 -28.01 0.84 5.63
CA PRO A 2 -27.52 -0.50 5.33
C PRO A 2 -26.62 -0.97 6.49
N ALA A 3 -26.67 -2.26 6.81
CA ALA A 3 -25.81 -2.86 7.81
C ALA A 3 -24.33 -2.72 7.37
N PRO A 4 -23.38 -2.56 8.31
CA PRO A 4 -21.97 -2.59 7.97
C PRO A 4 -21.65 -3.96 7.35
N SER A 5 -21.02 -3.96 6.17
CA SER A 5 -20.50 -5.18 5.55
C SER A 5 -19.54 -5.87 6.53
N PRO A 6 -19.53 -7.22 6.56
CA PRO A 6 -18.59 -7.96 7.40
C PRO A 6 -17.14 -7.58 7.04
N ALA A 7 -16.25 -7.63 8.04
CA ALA A 7 -14.82 -7.46 7.80
C ALA A 7 -14.34 -8.51 6.78
N PRO A 8 -13.45 -8.14 5.84
CA PRO A 8 -12.97 -9.06 4.81
C PRO A 8 -12.22 -10.23 5.45
N ALA A 9 -12.46 -11.43 4.94
CA ALA A 9 -11.86 -12.66 5.47
C ALA A 9 -10.45 -12.89 4.89
N THR A 10 -10.11 -12.25 3.78
CA THR A 10 -8.80 -12.40 3.09
C THR A 10 -8.20 -11.07 2.66
N MET A 11 -6.90 -11.05 2.36
CA MET A 11 -6.23 -9.87 1.79
C MET A 11 -6.83 -9.50 0.44
N GLU A 12 -7.12 -10.49 -0.40
CA GLU A 12 -7.71 -10.30 -1.73
C GLU A 12 -9.05 -9.56 -1.62
N GLU A 13 -9.96 -10.03 -0.77
CA GLU A 13 -11.25 -9.35 -0.51
C GLU A 13 -11.06 -7.95 0.07
N PHE A 14 -10.09 -7.76 0.97
CA PHE A 14 -9.78 -6.46 1.56
C PHE A 14 -9.36 -5.45 0.47
N VAL A 15 -8.48 -5.87 -0.44
CA VAL A 15 -7.96 -5.04 -1.52
C VAL A 15 -9.02 -4.80 -2.60
N ASP A 16 -9.78 -5.82 -2.99
CA ASP A 16 -10.86 -5.70 -3.96
C ASP A 16 -11.91 -4.68 -3.48
N ARG A 17 -12.33 -4.76 -2.21
CA ARG A 17 -13.21 -3.76 -1.60
C ARG A 17 -12.57 -2.37 -1.61
N GLY A 18 -11.27 -2.27 -1.34
CA GLY A 18 -10.51 -1.03 -1.46
C GLY A 18 -10.62 -0.41 -2.86
N PHE A 19 -10.43 -1.21 -3.91
CA PHE A 19 -10.56 -0.76 -5.28
C PHE A 19 -12.01 -0.46 -5.70
N GLU A 20 -13.01 -1.10 -5.11
CA GLU A 20 -14.41 -0.71 -5.36
C GLU A 20 -14.73 0.66 -4.74
N ASP A 21 -14.26 0.92 -3.53
CA ASP A 21 -14.67 2.09 -2.76
C ASP A 21 -13.84 3.36 -3.07
N HIS A 22 -12.60 3.22 -3.56
CA HIS A 22 -11.65 4.35 -3.62
C HIS A 22 -12.14 5.54 -4.44
N ALA A 23 -12.92 5.32 -5.48
CA ALA A 23 -13.44 6.40 -6.32
C ALA A 23 -14.47 7.28 -5.59
N SER A 24 -15.15 6.73 -4.59
CA SER A 24 -16.20 7.43 -3.83
C SER A 24 -15.75 7.85 -2.42
N ASP A 25 -14.79 7.11 -1.83
CA ASP A 25 -14.30 7.35 -0.48
C ASP A 25 -12.80 7.01 -0.33
N ALA A 26 -11.95 7.66 -1.12
CA ALA A 26 -10.50 7.46 -1.05
C ALA A 26 -9.94 7.65 0.37
N ALA A 27 -10.43 8.66 1.11
CA ALA A 27 -9.98 8.93 2.47
C ALA A 27 -10.31 7.77 3.43
N GLY A 28 -11.56 7.29 3.42
CA GLY A 28 -11.96 6.14 4.23
C GLY A 28 -11.32 4.83 3.79
N VAL A 29 -10.95 4.67 2.50
CA VAL A 29 -10.08 3.57 2.06
C VAL A 29 -8.72 3.68 2.72
N PHE A 30 -8.08 4.85 2.66
CA PHE A 30 -6.74 5.02 3.22
C PHE A 30 -6.71 4.76 4.73
N ASP A 31 -7.68 5.31 5.46
CA ASP A 31 -7.72 5.25 6.92
C ASP A 31 -7.88 3.80 7.44
N ARG A 32 -8.50 2.90 6.66
CA ARG A 32 -8.61 1.47 7.03
C ARG A 32 -7.41 0.61 6.60
N LEU A 33 -6.55 1.05 5.69
CA LEU A 33 -5.42 0.24 5.20
C LEU A 33 -4.53 -0.35 6.32
N PRO A 34 -4.25 0.36 7.43
CA PRO A 34 -3.50 -0.22 8.55
C PRO A 34 -4.12 -1.50 9.13
N SER A 35 -5.44 -1.70 9.03
CA SER A 35 -6.09 -2.93 9.49
C SER A 35 -5.82 -4.13 8.58
N GLY A 36 -5.29 -3.91 7.37
CA GLY A 36 -4.88 -4.97 6.44
C GLY A 36 -3.51 -5.57 6.76
N LEU A 37 -2.69 -4.94 7.62
CA LEU A 37 -1.34 -5.44 7.95
C LEU A 37 -1.32 -6.89 8.46
N PRO A 38 -2.23 -7.33 9.35
CA PRO A 38 -2.25 -8.73 9.79
C PRO A 38 -2.59 -9.73 8.68
N LEU A 39 -3.24 -9.28 7.60
CA LEU A 39 -3.58 -10.11 6.43
C LEU A 39 -2.42 -10.22 5.44
N ALA A 40 -1.40 -9.36 5.55
CA ALA A 40 -0.23 -9.34 4.68
C ALA A 40 0.80 -10.40 5.12
N ASP A 41 0.41 -11.68 5.10
CA ASP A 41 1.18 -12.82 5.63
C ASP A 41 2.11 -13.49 4.60
N THR A 42 2.15 -12.99 3.36
CA THR A 42 3.05 -13.46 2.29
C THR A 42 3.59 -12.27 1.50
N PRO A 43 4.73 -12.41 0.78
CA PRO A 43 5.27 -11.33 -0.05
C PRO A 43 4.25 -10.77 -1.05
N ARG A 44 3.44 -11.65 -1.66
CA ARG A 44 2.35 -11.26 -2.56
C ARG A 44 1.31 -10.39 -1.88
N ARG A 45 0.89 -10.74 -0.67
CA ARG A 45 -0.12 -9.96 0.06
C ARG A 45 0.44 -8.64 0.60
N CYS A 46 1.72 -8.58 0.97
CA CYS A 46 2.42 -7.32 1.22
C CYS A 46 2.38 -6.40 0.00
N PHE A 47 2.66 -6.94 -1.19
CA PHE A 47 2.61 -6.17 -2.43
C PHE A 47 1.20 -5.66 -2.75
N LEU A 48 0.16 -6.51 -2.60
CA LEU A 48 -1.23 -6.09 -2.85
C LEU A 48 -1.65 -4.92 -1.95
N LEU A 49 -1.32 -4.98 -0.66
CA LEU A 49 -1.61 -3.90 0.28
C LEU A 49 -0.83 -2.61 -0.06
N ALA A 50 0.47 -2.74 -0.40
CA ALA A 50 1.31 -1.61 -0.77
C ALA A 50 0.82 -0.94 -2.08
N HIS A 51 0.34 -1.72 -3.03
CA HIS A 51 -0.19 -1.22 -4.30
C HIS A 51 -1.42 -0.34 -4.07
N LEU A 52 -2.42 -0.84 -3.33
CA LEU A 52 -3.61 -0.06 -2.99
C LEU A 52 -3.25 1.19 -2.18
N ALA A 53 -2.35 1.06 -1.18
CA ALA A 53 -1.88 2.20 -0.39
C ALA A 53 -1.25 3.29 -1.24
N THR A 54 -0.41 2.91 -2.19
CA THR A 54 0.27 3.84 -3.10
C THR A 54 -0.72 4.54 -4.02
N HIS A 55 -1.65 3.79 -4.60
CA HIS A 55 -2.69 4.33 -5.47
C HIS A 55 -3.53 5.37 -4.73
N VAL A 56 -4.06 5.03 -3.56
CA VAL A 56 -4.94 5.92 -2.80
C VAL A 56 -4.18 7.12 -2.23
N ALA A 57 -3.03 6.91 -1.59
CA ALA A 57 -2.25 8.00 -1.01
C ALA A 57 -1.69 8.96 -2.06
N GLY A 58 -1.22 8.41 -3.19
CA GLY A 58 -0.56 9.14 -4.25
C GLY A 58 -1.54 9.81 -5.22
N GLU A 59 -2.39 9.01 -5.88
CA GLU A 59 -3.21 9.47 -7.00
C GLU A 59 -4.46 10.23 -6.55
N HIS A 60 -5.05 9.85 -5.42
CA HIS A 60 -6.31 10.47 -4.95
C HIS A 60 -6.10 11.56 -3.90
N LEU A 61 -5.22 11.32 -2.93
CA LEU A 61 -5.17 12.14 -1.71
C LEU A 61 -3.98 13.10 -1.62
N GLY A 62 -2.90 12.86 -2.37
CA GLY A 62 -1.62 13.58 -2.19
C GLY A 62 -0.99 13.40 -0.80
N ARG A 63 -1.40 12.37 -0.04
CA ARG A 63 -0.91 12.05 1.32
C ARG A 63 0.39 11.25 1.26
N TRP A 64 1.41 11.78 0.57
CA TRP A 64 2.62 11.02 0.23
C TRP A 64 3.37 10.49 1.46
N ASP A 65 3.57 11.33 2.48
CA ASP A 65 4.33 10.96 3.69
C ASP A 65 3.60 9.90 4.51
N GLU A 66 2.27 9.96 4.57
CA GLU A 66 1.46 8.95 5.24
C GLU A 66 1.46 7.63 4.47
N GLY A 67 1.39 7.70 3.13
CA GLY A 67 1.56 6.53 2.27
C GLY A 67 2.91 5.85 2.52
N LEU A 68 4.00 6.63 2.53
CA LEU A 68 5.34 6.12 2.82
C LEU A 68 5.45 5.52 4.22
N ALA A 69 4.84 6.14 5.22
CA ALA A 69 4.81 5.59 6.58
C ALA A 69 4.10 4.22 6.62
N LEU A 70 3.03 4.04 5.85
CA LEU A 70 2.36 2.74 5.72
C LEU A 70 3.23 1.72 4.96
N LEU A 71 3.87 2.12 3.86
CA LEU A 71 4.76 1.23 3.09
C LEU A 71 5.95 0.78 3.95
N ALA A 72 6.54 1.67 4.76
CA ALA A 72 7.58 1.31 5.72
C ALA A 72 7.09 0.27 6.75
N ARG A 73 5.84 0.36 7.21
CA ARG A 73 5.23 -0.66 8.09
C ARG A 73 5.06 -2.00 7.39
N ILE A 74 4.73 -2.01 6.10
CA ILE A 74 4.67 -3.22 5.28
C ILE A 74 6.06 -3.83 5.13
N GLY A 75 7.09 -3.00 4.87
CA GLY A 75 8.49 -3.42 4.76
C GLY A 75 9.07 -4.00 6.06
N ALA A 76 8.45 -3.72 7.21
CA ALA A 76 8.84 -4.26 8.51
C ALA A 76 8.15 -5.60 8.86
N LEU A 77 7.22 -6.09 8.03
CA LEU A 77 6.52 -7.35 8.30
C LEU A 77 7.45 -8.56 8.09
N PRO A 78 7.32 -9.63 8.90
CA PRO A 78 8.11 -10.86 8.70
C PRO A 78 7.90 -11.54 7.34
N SER A 79 6.74 -11.30 6.73
CA SER A 79 6.32 -11.80 5.42
C SER A 79 6.88 -10.98 4.25
N PHE A 80 7.48 -9.82 4.52
CA PHE A 80 8.12 -9.01 3.49
C PHE A 80 9.49 -9.59 3.14
N ASP A 81 9.71 -9.90 1.86
CA ASP A 81 10.99 -10.35 1.35
C ASP A 81 11.46 -9.43 0.20
N PRO A 82 12.46 -8.56 0.43
CA PRO A 82 12.97 -7.67 -0.60
C PRO A 82 13.72 -8.38 -1.75
N GLY A 83 14.06 -9.67 -1.59
CA GLY A 83 14.68 -10.49 -2.64
C GLY A 83 13.70 -11.00 -3.70
N THR A 84 12.40 -10.92 -3.45
CA THR A 84 11.34 -11.37 -4.37
C THR A 84 10.95 -10.31 -5.41
N ASN A 85 10.19 -10.71 -6.45
CA ASN A 85 9.63 -9.76 -7.40
C ASN A 85 8.63 -8.81 -6.73
N GLU A 86 7.86 -9.32 -5.77
CA GLU A 86 6.87 -8.62 -4.96
C GLU A 86 7.55 -7.57 -4.06
N GLY A 87 8.60 -7.95 -3.34
CA GLY A 87 9.37 -7.03 -2.52
C GLY A 87 10.04 -5.91 -3.33
N ARG A 88 10.60 -6.25 -4.50
CA ARG A 88 11.05 -5.26 -5.49
C ARG A 88 9.90 -4.37 -5.98
N GLY A 89 8.72 -4.93 -6.16
CA GLY A 89 7.49 -4.18 -6.48
C GLY A 89 7.16 -3.12 -5.43
N VAL A 90 7.21 -3.46 -4.15
CA VAL A 90 7.00 -2.49 -3.04
C VAL A 90 8.03 -1.36 -3.11
N ARG A 91 9.31 -1.66 -3.35
CA ARG A 91 10.35 -0.61 -3.51
C ARG A 91 10.06 0.35 -4.66
N ARG A 92 9.53 -0.14 -5.79
CA ARG A 92 9.11 0.74 -6.91
C ARG A 92 7.94 1.63 -6.50
N LEU A 93 6.99 1.10 -5.73
CA LEU A 93 5.85 1.86 -5.22
C LEU A 93 6.30 2.95 -4.22
N GLU A 94 7.24 2.64 -3.32
CA GLU A 94 7.87 3.63 -2.44
C GLU A 94 8.57 4.72 -3.27
N ALA A 95 9.32 4.33 -4.30
CA ALA A 95 10.00 5.26 -5.19
C ALA A 95 9.01 6.20 -5.90
N VAL A 96 7.85 5.69 -6.34
CA VAL A 96 6.78 6.52 -6.93
C VAL A 96 6.32 7.59 -5.95
N LEU A 97 6.02 7.25 -4.69
CA LEU A 97 5.60 8.25 -3.70
C LEU A 97 6.71 9.26 -3.40
N HIS A 98 7.98 8.83 -3.37
CA HIS A 98 9.10 9.75 -3.25
C HIS A 98 9.20 10.71 -4.45
N LEU A 99 9.00 10.23 -5.69
CA LEU A 99 8.97 11.09 -6.87
C LEU A 99 7.83 12.11 -6.81
N CYS A 100 6.61 11.67 -6.46
CA CYS A 100 5.46 12.55 -6.33
C CYS A 100 5.67 13.65 -5.28
N ALA A 101 6.36 13.33 -4.19
CA ALA A 101 6.75 14.29 -3.16
C ALA A 101 7.99 15.14 -3.50
N GLY A 102 8.52 15.05 -4.72
CA GLY A 102 9.71 15.81 -5.16
C GLY A 102 11.05 15.29 -4.62
N ARG A 103 11.08 14.13 -3.96
CA ARG A 103 12.27 13.52 -3.34
C ARG A 103 13.02 12.58 -4.30
N LYS A 104 13.47 13.12 -5.43
CA LYS A 104 14.10 12.34 -6.52
C LYS A 104 15.25 11.43 -6.08
N GLY A 105 16.14 11.93 -5.23
CA GLY A 105 17.30 11.15 -4.78
C GLY A 105 16.95 9.92 -3.93
N GLU A 106 15.82 9.94 -3.20
CA GLU A 106 15.35 8.75 -2.47
C GLU A 106 14.71 7.75 -3.43
N ALA A 107 13.94 8.22 -4.40
CA ALA A 107 13.38 7.36 -5.43
C ALA A 107 14.46 6.62 -6.23
N GLU A 108 15.53 7.32 -6.63
CA GLU A 108 16.66 6.70 -7.34
C GLU A 108 17.35 5.63 -6.50
N ARG A 109 17.53 5.86 -5.19
CA ARG A 109 18.08 4.85 -4.27
C ARG A 109 17.22 3.59 -4.25
N LEU A 110 15.91 3.75 -4.10
CA LEU A 110 14.98 2.63 -4.04
C LEU A 110 14.94 1.86 -5.35
N LEU A 111 14.93 2.56 -6.49
CA LEU A 111 14.94 1.93 -7.82
C LEU A 111 16.21 1.13 -8.09
N ALA A 112 17.37 1.55 -7.58
CA ALA A 112 18.62 0.78 -7.69
C ALA A 112 18.58 -0.54 -6.90
N LEU A 113 17.67 -0.65 -5.93
CA LEU A 113 17.45 -1.83 -5.11
C LEU A 113 16.22 -2.64 -5.58
N ALA A 114 15.45 -2.13 -6.54
CA ALA A 114 14.18 -2.69 -6.98
C ALA A 114 14.31 -3.57 -8.23
#